data_AF-A0A0L0VPQ4-F1
#
_entry.id   AF-A0A0L0VPQ4-F1
#
_cell.length_a   1.000
_cell.length_b   1.000
_cell.length_c   1.000
_cell.angle_alpha   90.00
_cell.angle_beta   90.00
_cell.angle_gamma   90.00
#
_symmetry.space_group_name_H-M   'P 1'
#
loop_
_entity.id
_entity.type
_entity.pdbx_description
1 polymer ?
#
loop_
_entity_poly.entity_id
_entity_poly.type
_entity_poly.pdbx_seq_one_letter_code
_entity_poly.pdbx_strand_id
1 'polypeptide(L)'
;MVRRAQGGRSTQAVTGGQGAQPVTRRTRKPTEPPDIRVLEGRCQVMVHRIEGLLQYAVEHPLTDTIKPNLHPFQDMIPVIKLTRVFLNKLSRPTNNKPHPLLGMSSDNLLAIIRSTVRVAGKIEKFLHRMENDHASGARIDFEKVFDILDTMQRPIRILRAHFSQTENSHSPQGSTPKYREWLRVWNAHYCRSGCRIAMPKSMRGGPRPECSFSGYPDIF
;
A
#
# COMPACT_ATOMS: atom_id res chain seq x y z
N MET A 1 -33.19 -52.77 -65.25
CA MET A 1 -33.15 -52.11 -66.58
C MET A 1 -31.92 -51.22 -66.67
N VAL A 2 -31.03 -51.53 -67.64
CA VAL A 2 -30.26 -50.60 -68.52
C VAL A 2 -29.53 -49.43 -67.81
N ARG A 3 -28.19 -49.51 -67.58
CA ARG A 3 -27.04 -49.03 -68.45
C ARG A 3 -27.05 -47.50 -68.66
N ARG A 4 -25.99 -46.69 -68.50
CA ARG A 4 -24.51 -46.72 -68.74
C ARG A 4 -23.90 -45.57 -67.89
N ALA A 5 -22.70 -45.57 -67.30
CA ALA A 5 -21.31 -45.90 -67.70
C ALA A 5 -20.43 -44.64 -67.95
N GLN A 6 -19.13 -44.80 -67.64
CA GLN A 6 -17.96 -43.91 -67.81
C GLN A 6 -17.84 -42.76 -66.79
N GLY A 7 -16.70 -42.43 -66.19
CA GLY A 7 -15.29 -42.85 -66.25
C GLY A 7 -14.56 -41.89 -65.27
N GLY A 8 -13.72 -42.33 -64.33
CA GLY A 8 -12.33 -42.74 -64.57
C GLY A 8 -11.38 -41.55 -64.40
N ARG A 9 -10.83 -41.27 -63.20
CA ARG A 9 -9.46 -40.75 -63.02
C ARG A 9 -8.97 -40.75 -61.56
N SER A 10 -7.66 -40.96 -61.48
CA SER A 10 -6.78 -41.24 -60.35
C SER A 10 -6.54 -40.05 -59.40
N THR A 11 -6.34 -40.38 -58.11
CA THR A 11 -5.48 -39.76 -57.06
C THR A 11 -5.12 -38.27 -57.15
N GLN A 12 -5.40 -37.51 -56.08
CA GLN A 12 -4.35 -36.96 -55.21
C GLN A 12 -4.90 -36.34 -53.91
N ALA A 13 -4.08 -36.46 -52.87
CA ALA A 13 -4.28 -35.93 -51.54
C ALA A 13 -4.44 -34.40 -51.53
N VAL A 14 -5.35 -33.88 -50.69
CA VAL A 14 -5.34 -32.48 -50.29
C VAL A 14 -5.29 -32.39 -48.77
N THR A 15 -4.13 -31.95 -48.35
CA THR A 15 -3.64 -31.52 -47.05
C THR A 15 -4.62 -30.58 -46.34
N GLY A 16 -5.12 -30.99 -45.17
CA GLY A 16 -5.74 -30.10 -44.21
C GLY A 16 -4.66 -29.30 -43.49
N GLY A 17 -4.30 -28.14 -44.04
CA GLY A 17 -3.39 -27.18 -43.40
C GLY A 17 -4.05 -26.55 -42.18
N GLN A 18 -3.59 -26.95 -40.98
CA GLN A 18 -3.82 -26.23 -39.73
C GLN A 18 -3.13 -24.86 -39.82
N GLY A 19 -3.91 -23.84 -40.15
CA GLY A 19 -3.54 -22.45 -39.91
C GLY A 19 -3.57 -22.15 -38.41
N ALA A 20 -2.51 -22.50 -37.70
CA ALA A 20 -2.25 -21.98 -36.37
C ALA A 20 -2.02 -20.48 -36.50
N GLN A 21 -3.05 -19.68 -36.19
CA GLN A 21 -2.89 -18.24 -36.04
C GLN A 21 -1.85 -17.96 -34.94
N PRO A 22 -0.79 -17.19 -35.22
CA PRO A 22 0.12 -16.77 -34.18
C PRO A 22 -0.65 -15.83 -33.26
N VAL A 23 -0.82 -16.23 -31.99
CA VAL A 23 -1.19 -15.33 -30.91
C VAL A 23 -0.12 -14.23 -30.88
N THR A 24 -0.42 -13.09 -31.49
CA THR A 24 0.42 -11.91 -31.43
C THR A 24 0.48 -11.50 -29.98
N ARG A 25 1.56 -11.93 -29.32
CA ARG A 25 1.96 -11.51 -27.98
C ARG A 25 2.02 -9.98 -28.04
N ARG A 26 0.98 -9.30 -27.54
CA ARG A 26 0.94 -7.85 -27.46
C ARG A 26 2.25 -7.40 -26.84
N THR A 27 3.11 -6.82 -27.66
CA THR A 27 4.35 -6.20 -27.22
C THR A 27 3.91 -5.09 -26.29
N ARG A 28 3.96 -5.35 -24.98
CA ARG A 28 3.71 -4.33 -23.96
C ARG A 28 4.74 -3.25 -24.27
N LYS A 29 4.26 -2.08 -24.72
CA LYS A 29 5.13 -0.90 -24.86
C LYS A 29 5.95 -0.78 -23.57
N PRO A 30 7.26 -0.51 -23.65
CA PRO A 30 8.06 -0.25 -22.46
C PRO A 30 7.33 0.81 -21.63
N THR A 31 6.88 0.43 -20.44
CA THR A 31 6.27 1.39 -19.52
C THR A 31 7.37 2.40 -19.20
N GLU A 32 7.16 3.67 -19.56
CA GLU A 32 8.10 4.72 -19.21
C GLU A 32 8.40 4.66 -17.70
N PRO A 33 9.67 4.82 -17.31
CA PRO A 33 10.05 4.77 -15.91
C PRO A 33 9.26 5.84 -15.13
N PRO A 34 8.68 5.51 -13.96
CA PRO A 34 7.83 6.44 -13.27
C PRO A 34 8.63 7.67 -12.86
N ASP A 35 8.07 8.82 -13.19
CA ASP A 35 8.53 10.11 -12.69
C ASP A 35 7.78 10.49 -11.41
N ILE A 36 8.09 11.68 -10.91
CA ILE A 36 7.47 12.18 -9.69
C ILE A 36 5.96 12.42 -9.85
N ARG A 37 5.49 12.81 -11.05
CA ARG A 37 4.07 13.08 -11.31
C ARG A 37 3.25 11.80 -11.25
N VAL A 38 3.82 10.68 -11.71
CA VAL A 38 3.19 9.36 -11.56
C VAL A 38 3.06 8.98 -10.09
N LEU A 39 4.08 9.22 -9.27
CA LEU A 39 3.99 9.01 -7.81
C LEU A 39 2.88 9.88 -7.21
N GLU A 40 2.86 11.17 -7.54
CA GLU A 40 1.89 12.13 -7.02
C GLU A 40 0.45 11.68 -7.31
N GLY A 41 0.16 11.35 -8.57
CA GLY A 41 -1.17 10.88 -8.98
C GLY A 41 -1.56 9.57 -8.30
N ARG A 42 -0.64 8.62 -8.14
CA ARG A 42 -0.91 7.35 -7.43
C ARG A 42 -1.16 7.57 -5.95
N CYS A 43 -0.39 8.42 -5.30
CA CYS A 43 -0.60 8.79 -3.90
C CYS A 43 -1.95 9.50 -3.72
N GLN A 44 -2.34 10.39 -4.63
CA GLN A 44 -3.62 11.10 -4.55
C GLN A 44 -4.82 10.15 -4.67
N VAL A 45 -4.78 9.18 -5.59
CA VAL A 45 -5.80 8.11 -5.65
C VAL A 45 -5.89 7.36 -4.33
N MET A 46 -4.74 7.02 -3.73
CA MET A 46 -4.72 6.32 -2.45
C MET A 46 -5.22 7.18 -1.29
N VAL A 47 -4.96 8.49 -1.27
CA VAL A 47 -5.52 9.43 -0.30
C VAL A 47 -7.05 9.35 -0.31
N HIS A 48 -7.68 9.42 -1.49
CA HIS A 48 -9.14 9.33 -1.60
C HIS A 48 -9.70 8.00 -1.11
N ARG A 49 -9.03 6.87 -1.39
CA ARG A 49 -9.42 5.57 -0.84
C ARG A 49 -9.34 5.54 0.69
N ILE A 50 -8.27 6.08 1.26
CA ILE A 50 -8.08 6.17 2.71
C ILE A 50 -9.11 7.12 3.34
N GLU A 51 -9.50 8.19 2.66
CA GLU A 51 -10.58 9.08 3.11
C GLU A 51 -11.92 8.35 3.21
N GLY A 52 -12.27 7.54 2.21
CA GLY A 52 -13.47 6.70 2.26
C GLY A 52 -13.45 5.72 3.44
N LEU A 53 -12.31 5.07 3.70
CA LEU A 53 -12.17 4.16 4.85
C LEU A 53 -12.23 4.89 6.20
N LEU A 54 -11.68 6.11 6.26
CA LEU A 54 -11.76 6.96 7.45
C LEU A 54 -13.21 7.38 7.72
N GLN A 55 -13.93 7.80 6.68
CA GLN A 55 -15.33 8.17 6.77
C GLN A 55 -16.18 6.98 7.22
N TYR A 56 -16.00 5.82 6.59
CA TYR A 56 -16.68 4.59 6.96
C TYR A 56 -16.47 4.24 8.44
N ALA A 57 -15.22 4.27 8.94
CA ALA A 57 -14.92 3.98 10.34
C ALA A 57 -15.53 4.97 11.34
N VAL A 58 -15.77 6.23 10.92
CA VAL A 58 -16.42 7.26 11.74
C VAL A 58 -17.94 7.10 11.74
N GLU A 59 -18.54 6.81 10.59
CA GLU A 59 -19.99 6.71 10.40
C GLU A 59 -20.58 5.40 10.92
N HIS A 60 -19.79 4.33 10.99
CA HIS A 60 -20.24 2.99 11.39
C HIS A 60 -19.49 2.49 12.63
N PRO A 61 -19.54 3.19 13.78
CA PRO A 61 -18.79 2.78 14.96
C PRO A 61 -19.25 1.39 15.45
N LEU A 62 -18.31 0.47 15.65
CA LEU A 62 -18.58 -0.78 16.34
C LEU A 62 -18.68 -0.53 17.85
N THR A 63 -19.86 -0.79 18.41
CA THR A 63 -20.17 -0.64 19.83
C THR A 63 -20.74 -1.94 20.39
N ASP A 64 -20.32 -2.29 21.60
CA ASP A 64 -20.75 -3.48 22.33
C ASP A 64 -21.29 -3.04 23.70
N THR A 65 -22.52 -3.41 24.03
CA THR A 65 -23.16 -3.10 25.32
C THR A 65 -22.52 -3.86 26.49
N ILE A 66 -21.95 -5.04 26.21
CA ILE A 66 -21.27 -5.90 27.19
C ILE A 66 -19.83 -5.42 27.40
N LYS A 67 -19.21 -4.88 26.35
CA LYS A 67 -17.82 -4.35 26.39
C LYS A 67 -17.81 -2.85 26.03
N PRO A 68 -18.31 -1.97 26.92
CA PRO A 68 -18.44 -0.54 26.63
C PRO A 68 -17.11 0.18 26.40
N ASN A 69 -15.97 -0.43 26.80
CA ASN A 69 -14.64 0.11 26.57
C ASN A 69 -13.99 -0.36 25.25
N LEU A 70 -14.68 -1.19 24.46
CA LEU A 70 -14.18 -1.70 23.20
C LEU A 70 -14.73 -0.84 22.05
N HIS A 71 -13.84 -0.11 21.37
CA HIS A 71 -14.21 0.75 20.23
C HIS A 71 -13.30 0.49 19.02
N PRO A 72 -13.40 -0.69 18.38
CA PRO A 72 -12.41 -1.16 17.41
C PRO A 72 -12.17 -0.18 16.24
N PHE A 73 -13.25 0.37 15.67
CA PHE A 73 -13.14 1.32 14.57
C PHE A 73 -12.57 2.67 15.03
N GLN A 74 -12.95 3.14 16.21
CA GLN A 74 -12.41 4.38 16.76
C GLN A 74 -10.92 4.26 17.06
N ASP A 75 -10.48 3.12 17.58
CA ASP A 75 -9.07 2.83 17.85
C ASP A 75 -8.24 2.80 16.55
N MET A 76 -8.84 2.44 15.41
CA MET A 76 -8.20 2.47 14.09
C MET A 76 -8.07 3.87 13.47
N ILE A 77 -8.93 4.84 13.86
CA ILE A 77 -8.94 6.19 13.27
C ILE A 77 -7.54 6.84 13.21
N PRO A 78 -6.71 6.81 14.27
CA PRO A 78 -5.37 7.38 14.23
C PRO A 78 -4.47 6.75 13.16
N VAL A 79 -4.51 5.42 12.97
CA VAL A 79 -3.72 4.71 11.94
C VAL A 79 -4.16 5.14 10.54
N ILE A 80 -5.47 5.22 10.31
CA ILE A 80 -6.02 5.63 9.01
C ILE A 80 -5.66 7.10 8.72
N LYS A 81 -5.83 8.00 9.69
CA LYS A 81 -5.45 9.42 9.56
C LYS A 81 -3.97 9.61 9.28
N LEU A 82 -3.09 8.92 10.01
CA LEU A 82 -1.65 9.02 9.80
C LEU A 82 -1.24 8.46 8.43
N THR A 83 -1.87 7.37 7.98
CA THR A 83 -1.69 6.85 6.61
C THR A 83 -2.06 7.92 5.57
N ARG A 84 -3.20 8.61 5.75
CA ARG A 84 -3.62 9.72 4.89
C ARG A 84 -2.60 10.85 4.86
N VAL A 85 -2.09 11.24 6.03
CA VAL A 85 -1.09 12.32 6.17
C VAL A 85 0.18 11.96 5.42
N PHE A 86 0.65 10.72 5.51
CA PHE A 86 1.82 10.26 4.78
C PHE A 86 1.61 10.32 3.27
N LEU A 87 0.51 9.76 2.77
CA LEU A 87 0.22 9.74 1.34
C LEU A 87 0.03 11.15 0.77
N ASN A 88 -0.64 12.04 1.50
CA ASN A 88 -0.76 13.45 1.11
C ASN A 88 0.60 14.16 1.06
N LYS A 89 1.52 13.82 1.97
CA LYS A 89 2.87 14.37 1.96
C LYS A 89 3.66 13.92 0.73
N LEU A 90 3.33 12.77 0.16
CA LEU A 90 3.90 12.23 -1.07
C LEU A 90 3.15 12.63 -2.34
N SER A 91 1.94 13.18 -2.23
CA SER A 91 1.09 13.49 -3.39
C SER A 91 1.28 14.89 -3.95
N ARG A 92 1.96 15.77 -3.19
CA ARG A 92 2.18 17.16 -3.60
C ARG A 92 3.34 17.80 -2.86
N PRO A 93 3.98 18.82 -3.45
CA PRO A 93 4.89 19.68 -2.72
C PRO A 93 4.16 20.41 -1.58
N THR A 94 4.81 20.57 -0.43
CA THR A 94 4.23 21.30 0.71
C THR A 94 4.82 22.71 0.79
N ASN A 95 3.98 23.73 1.05
CA ASN A 95 4.40 25.11 1.34
C ASN A 95 5.25 25.75 0.21
N ASN A 96 4.87 25.55 -1.06
CA ASN A 96 5.55 26.10 -2.24
C ASN A 96 7.04 25.74 -2.39
N LYS A 97 7.50 24.70 -1.68
CA LYS A 97 8.87 24.17 -1.80
C LYS A 97 8.93 23.10 -2.90
N PRO A 98 10.12 22.82 -3.46
CA PRO A 98 10.30 21.65 -4.34
C PRO A 98 9.82 20.37 -3.67
N HIS A 99 9.35 19.41 -4.49
CA HIS A 99 8.94 18.12 -3.97
C HIS A 99 10.12 17.47 -3.21
N PRO A 100 9.92 16.94 -2.00
CA PRO A 100 10.99 16.39 -1.18
C PRO A 100 11.72 15.20 -1.83
N LEU A 101 11.08 14.56 -2.81
CA LEU A 101 11.63 13.44 -3.57
C LEU A 101 12.09 13.83 -4.98
N LEU A 102 12.23 15.13 -5.24
CA LEU A 102 12.77 15.61 -6.51
C LEU A 102 14.21 15.08 -6.67
N GLY A 103 14.48 14.39 -7.78
CA GLY A 103 15.78 13.74 -8.02
C GLY A 103 15.88 12.31 -7.45
N MET A 104 14.82 11.76 -6.87
CA MET A 104 14.77 10.33 -6.55
C MET A 104 14.74 9.48 -7.83
N SER A 105 15.49 8.38 -7.85
CA SER A 105 15.51 7.46 -8.99
C SER A 105 14.15 6.84 -9.26
N SER A 106 13.85 6.59 -10.54
CA SER A 106 12.58 5.97 -10.96
C SER A 106 12.33 4.62 -10.31
N ASP A 107 13.36 3.82 -10.03
CA ASP A 107 13.21 2.53 -9.32
C ASP A 107 12.72 2.71 -7.88
N ASN A 108 13.24 3.73 -7.19
CA ASN A 108 12.82 4.05 -5.84
C ASN A 108 11.38 4.61 -5.83
N LEU A 109 11.05 5.49 -6.79
CA LEU A 109 9.68 5.98 -6.97
C LEU A 109 8.70 4.83 -7.23
N LEU A 110 9.05 3.90 -8.13
CA LEU A 110 8.25 2.71 -8.42
C LEU A 110 8.06 1.82 -7.20
N ALA A 111 9.12 1.63 -6.42
CA ALA A 111 9.07 0.82 -5.20
C ALA A 111 8.19 1.47 -4.12
N ILE A 112 8.20 2.80 -3.99
CA ILE A 112 7.26 3.53 -3.12
C ILE A 112 5.84 3.29 -3.60
N ILE A 113 5.53 3.54 -4.88
CA ILE A 113 4.19 3.32 -5.46
C ILE A 113 3.68 1.91 -5.17
N ARG A 114 4.47 0.88 -5.49
CA ARG A 114 4.07 -0.52 -5.30
C ARG A 114 3.80 -0.90 -3.84
N SER A 115 4.46 -0.21 -2.91
CA SER A 115 4.27 -0.46 -1.48
C SER A 115 3.03 0.28 -0.95
N THR A 116 2.87 1.55 -1.30
CA THR A 116 1.77 2.39 -0.81
C THR A 116 0.41 1.98 -1.37
N VAL A 117 0.32 1.43 -2.58
CA VAL A 117 -0.96 0.96 -3.15
C VAL A 117 -1.63 -0.16 -2.36
N ARG A 118 -0.87 -0.88 -1.51
CA ARG A 118 -1.38 -2.02 -0.72
C ARG A 118 -2.06 -1.59 0.58
N VAL A 119 -1.77 -0.39 1.09
CA VAL A 119 -2.17 0.00 2.45
C VAL A 119 -3.69 0.11 2.60
N ALA A 120 -4.39 0.68 1.61
CA ALA A 120 -5.86 0.80 1.69
C ALA A 120 -6.53 -0.57 1.74
N GLY A 121 -6.11 -1.52 0.89
CA GLY A 121 -6.66 -2.87 0.89
C GLY A 121 -6.39 -3.63 2.20
N LYS A 122 -5.25 -3.38 2.86
CA LYS A 122 -4.95 -3.95 4.18
C LYS A 122 -5.83 -3.35 5.28
N ILE A 123 -6.06 -2.03 5.26
CA ILE A 123 -6.97 -1.35 6.20
C ILE A 123 -8.40 -1.85 5.98
N GLU A 124 -8.90 -1.83 4.75
CA GLU A 124 -10.24 -2.29 4.36
C GLU A 124 -10.50 -3.72 4.83
N LYS A 125 -9.58 -4.63 4.52
CA LYS A 125 -9.65 -6.03 4.97
C LYS A 125 -9.68 -6.16 6.49
N PHE A 126 -8.94 -5.31 7.21
CA PHE A 126 -8.92 -5.36 8.66
C PHE A 126 -10.21 -4.82 9.27
N LEU A 127 -10.74 -3.71 8.77
CA LEU A 127 -12.05 -3.18 9.19
C LEU A 127 -13.15 -4.22 9.00
N HIS A 128 -13.22 -4.85 7.83
CA HIS A 128 -14.23 -5.88 7.55
C HIS A 128 -14.08 -7.12 8.44
N ARG A 129 -12.85 -7.53 8.77
CA ARG A 129 -12.63 -8.62 9.74
C ARG A 129 -13.13 -8.25 11.13
N MET A 130 -12.83 -7.05 11.61
CA MET A 130 -13.34 -6.59 12.91
C MET A 130 -14.86 -6.58 12.95
N GLU A 131 -15.52 -6.16 11.86
CA GLU A 131 -16.97 -6.18 11.73
C GLU A 131 -17.53 -7.61 11.81
N ASN A 132 -16.96 -8.56 11.07
CA ASN A 132 -17.37 -9.97 11.09
C ASN A 132 -17.14 -10.63 12.46
N ASP A 133 -15.98 -10.38 13.07
CA ASP A 133 -15.64 -10.92 14.39
C ASP A 133 -16.60 -10.33 15.44
N HIS A 134 -16.88 -9.03 15.37
CA HIS A 134 -17.82 -8.36 16.25
C HIS A 134 -19.25 -8.91 16.10
N ALA A 135 -19.74 -9.05 14.87
CA ALA A 135 -21.09 -9.57 14.59
C ALA A 135 -21.28 -11.02 15.06
N SER A 136 -20.23 -11.84 15.01
CA SER A 136 -20.25 -13.23 15.47
C SER A 136 -19.94 -13.39 16.97
N GLY A 137 -19.63 -12.32 17.68
CA GLY A 137 -19.16 -12.36 19.08
C GLY A 137 -17.76 -12.97 19.24
N ALA A 138 -17.04 -13.19 18.13
CA ALA A 138 -15.67 -13.69 18.14
C ALA A 138 -14.69 -12.64 18.68
N ARG A 139 -13.53 -13.11 19.12
CA ARG A 139 -12.44 -12.23 19.56
C ARG A 139 -11.78 -11.59 18.33
N ILE A 140 -11.80 -10.27 18.30
CA ILE A 140 -11.05 -9.49 17.31
C ILE A 140 -9.54 -9.71 17.51
N ASP A 141 -8.86 -10.12 16.43
CA ASP A 141 -7.40 -10.24 16.39
C ASP A 141 -6.76 -8.87 16.10
N PHE A 142 -6.55 -8.08 17.15
CA PHE A 142 -5.93 -6.77 17.05
C PHE A 142 -4.47 -6.77 16.60
N GLU A 143 -3.76 -7.90 16.68
CA GLU A 143 -2.37 -8.00 16.22
C GLU A 143 -2.28 -7.87 14.69
N LYS A 144 -3.37 -8.13 13.95
CA LYS A 144 -3.43 -7.88 12.51
C LYS A 144 -3.27 -6.40 12.12
N VAL A 145 -3.27 -5.47 13.08
CA VAL A 145 -2.85 -4.09 12.80
C VAL A 145 -1.40 -4.02 12.33
N PHE A 146 -0.52 -4.94 12.76
CA PHE A 146 0.88 -4.95 12.35
C PHE A 146 1.06 -5.23 10.85
N ASP A 147 0.18 -6.03 10.23
CA ASP A 147 0.14 -6.20 8.77
C ASP A 147 -0.01 -4.87 8.03
N ILE A 148 -0.74 -3.90 8.61
CA ILE A 148 -0.93 -2.57 8.05
C ILE A 148 0.36 -1.77 8.22
N LEU A 149 0.95 -1.79 9.42
CA LEU A 149 2.19 -1.05 9.70
C LEU A 149 3.34 -1.51 8.80
N ASP A 150 3.45 -2.82 8.58
CA ASP A 150 4.49 -3.42 7.75
C ASP A 150 4.44 -2.94 6.29
N THR A 151 3.26 -2.60 5.76
CA THR A 151 3.15 -2.05 4.40
C THR A 151 3.91 -0.73 4.23
N MET A 152 4.10 0.01 5.32
CA MET A 152 4.73 1.33 5.31
C MET A 152 6.24 1.26 5.55
N GLN A 153 6.78 0.13 6.03
CA GLN A 153 8.21 0.00 6.31
C GLN A 153 9.07 0.20 5.06
N ARG A 154 8.69 -0.42 3.94
CA ARG A 154 9.43 -0.31 2.67
C ARG A 154 9.54 1.14 2.18
N PRO A 155 8.44 1.91 2.05
CA PRO A 155 8.56 3.29 1.60
C PRO A 155 9.34 4.14 2.62
N ILE A 156 9.17 3.94 3.93
CA ILE A 156 9.95 4.67 4.94
C ILE A 156 11.46 4.43 4.78
N ARG A 157 11.87 3.18 4.54
CA ARG A 157 13.29 2.84 4.34
C ARG A 157 13.88 3.51 3.10
N ILE A 158 13.13 3.51 1.99
CA ILE A 158 13.55 4.16 0.74
C ILE A 158 13.70 5.67 0.96
N LEU A 159 12.72 6.29 1.63
CA LEU A 159 12.75 7.70 1.97
C LEU A 159 13.97 8.06 2.82
N ARG A 160 14.22 7.31 3.90
CA ARG A 160 15.39 7.53 4.78
C ARG A 160 16.70 7.44 3.99
N ALA A 161 16.89 6.40 3.19
CA ALA A 161 18.11 6.22 2.40
C ALA A 161 18.33 7.37 1.41
N HIS A 162 17.27 7.82 0.74
CA HIS A 162 17.35 8.97 -0.16
C HIS A 162 17.79 10.24 0.57
N PHE A 163 17.22 10.52 1.74
CA PHE A 163 17.58 11.72 2.51
C PHE A 163 19.00 11.67 3.08
N SER A 164 19.52 10.50 3.41
CA SER A 164 20.92 10.34 3.83
C SER A 164 21.90 10.61 2.68
N GLN A 165 21.57 10.17 1.47
CA GLN A 165 22.42 10.41 0.28
C GLN A 165 22.48 11.89 -0.10
N THR A 166 21.37 12.61 0.03
CA THR A 166 21.30 14.05 -0.29
C THR A 166 22.04 14.95 0.71
N GLU A 167 22.42 14.46 1.90
CA GLU A 167 23.26 15.23 2.84
C GLU A 167 24.74 15.19 2.44
N ASN A 168 25.21 14.06 1.90
CA ASN A 168 26.61 13.85 1.53
C ASN A 168 26.97 14.51 0.18
N SER A 169 25.96 14.78 -0.64
CA SER A 169 26.12 15.63 -1.82
C SER A 169 25.78 17.05 -1.38
N HIS A 170 26.64 18.05 -1.64
CA HIS A 170 26.37 19.48 -1.40
C HIS A 170 25.24 20.04 -2.31
N SER A 171 24.14 19.30 -2.42
CA SER A 171 22.94 19.59 -3.16
C SER A 171 22.24 20.80 -2.51
N PRO A 172 21.73 21.77 -3.28
CA PRO A 172 21.06 22.97 -2.75
C PRO A 172 19.72 22.70 -2.05
N GLN A 173 19.38 21.44 -1.77
CA GLN A 173 18.06 21.02 -1.28
C GLN A 173 17.92 21.27 0.23
N GLY A 174 17.81 22.55 0.62
CA GLY A 174 17.54 23.00 1.99
C GLY A 174 16.21 22.52 2.61
N SER A 175 15.49 21.58 1.99
CA SER A 175 14.25 20.95 2.48
C SER A 175 14.48 19.61 3.19
N THR A 176 15.64 18.99 3.04
CA THR A 176 15.92 17.61 3.50
C THR A 176 15.82 17.44 5.02
N PRO A 177 16.37 18.32 5.89
CA PRO A 177 16.32 18.13 7.33
C PRO A 177 14.90 18.21 7.91
N LYS A 178 14.08 19.15 7.41
CA LYS A 178 12.68 19.31 7.86
C LYS A 178 11.82 18.11 7.47
N TYR A 179 12.06 17.52 6.31
CA TYR A 179 11.32 16.34 5.87
C TYR A 179 11.72 15.08 6.66
N ARG A 180 13.03 14.92 6.96
CA ARG A 180 13.51 13.84 7.82
C ARG A 180 12.87 13.90 9.20
N GLU A 181 12.84 15.09 9.81
CA GLU A 181 12.22 15.27 11.12
C GLU A 181 10.72 14.97 11.08
N TRP A 182 10.02 15.48 10.07
CA TRP A 182 8.61 15.13 9.87
C TRP A 182 8.40 13.62 9.75
N LEU A 183 9.23 12.92 8.95
CA LEU A 183 9.13 11.47 8.77
C LEU A 183 9.39 10.70 10.06
N ARG A 184 10.36 11.17 10.87
CA ARG A 184 10.68 10.61 12.20
C ARG A 184 9.49 10.72 13.14
N VAL A 185 8.94 11.93 13.29
CA VAL A 185 7.79 12.22 14.15
C VAL A 185 6.57 11.44 13.69
N TRP A 186 6.26 11.48 12.39
CA TRP A 186 5.15 10.74 11.81
C TRP A 186 5.27 9.23 12.08
N ASN A 187 6.45 8.64 11.87
CA ASN A 187 6.67 7.22 12.09
C ASN A 187 6.48 6.83 13.56
N ALA A 188 6.98 7.65 14.50
CA ALA A 188 6.77 7.42 15.92
C ALA A 188 5.29 7.42 16.31
N HIS A 189 4.51 8.38 15.79
CA HIS A 189 3.06 8.41 16.00
C HIS A 189 2.35 7.21 15.35
N TYR A 190 2.77 6.82 14.15
CA TYR A 190 2.17 5.70 13.42
C TYR A 190 2.35 4.38 14.16
N CYS A 191 3.59 4.07 14.59
CA CYS A 191 3.86 2.90 15.43
C CYS A 191 3.09 2.96 16.74
N ARG A 192 3.09 4.11 17.43
CA ARG A 192 2.38 4.26 18.71
C ARG A 192 0.87 4.02 18.58
N SER A 193 0.27 4.47 17.49
CA SER A 193 -1.15 4.21 17.20
C SER A 193 -1.41 2.72 16.98
N GLY A 194 -0.60 2.05 16.16
CA GLY A 194 -0.71 0.59 15.95
C GLY A 194 -0.56 -0.21 17.24
N CYS A 195 0.42 0.13 18.08
CA CYS A 195 0.67 -0.58 19.33
C CYS A 195 -0.44 -0.38 20.37
N ARG A 196 -1.12 0.77 20.36
CA ARG A 196 -2.29 1.00 21.22
C ARG A 196 -3.47 0.11 20.82
N ILE A 197 -3.62 -0.19 19.53
CA ILE A 197 -4.65 -1.09 19.02
C ILE A 197 -4.32 -2.53 19.40
N ALA A 198 -3.08 -2.98 19.16
CA ALA A 198 -2.62 -4.33 19.50
C ALA A 198 -2.65 -4.61 21.01
N MET A 199 -2.53 -3.57 21.84
CA MET A 199 -2.63 -3.66 23.30
C MET A 199 -3.72 -2.75 23.87
N PRO A 200 -5.00 -3.14 23.76
CA PRO A 200 -6.09 -2.41 24.37
C PRO A 200 -5.89 -2.27 25.88
N LYS A 201 -6.38 -1.17 26.46
CA LYS A 201 -6.19 -0.86 27.90
C LYS A 201 -6.65 -1.98 28.85
N SER A 202 -7.51 -2.89 28.41
CA SER A 202 -7.95 -4.08 29.16
C SER A 202 -6.86 -5.16 29.36
N MET A 203 -5.73 -5.09 28.66
CA MET A 203 -4.59 -6.03 28.79
C MET A 203 -3.37 -5.43 29.49
N ARG A 204 -3.51 -4.25 30.12
CA ARG A 204 -2.41 -3.42 30.66
C ARG A 204 -1.82 -3.92 31.99
N GLY A 205 -1.94 -5.21 32.30
CA GLY A 205 -1.37 -5.86 33.48
C GLY A 205 -0.03 -6.59 33.26
N GLY A 206 0.41 -6.72 32.00
CA GLY A 206 1.66 -7.41 31.64
C GLY A 206 2.82 -6.47 31.29
N PRO A 207 4.07 -6.99 31.27
CA PRO A 207 5.23 -6.22 30.84
C PRO A 207 5.00 -5.66 29.42
N ARG A 208 5.26 -4.36 29.25
CA ARG A 208 5.09 -3.68 27.97
C ARG A 208 5.99 -4.38 26.94
N PRO A 209 5.46 -4.92 25.83
CA PRO A 209 6.22 -5.04 24.61
C PRO A 209 6.61 -3.62 24.25
N GLU A 210 7.90 -3.31 24.37
CA GLU A 210 8.43 -2.20 23.61
C GLU A 210 8.08 -2.49 22.14
N CYS A 211 7.29 -1.62 21.54
CA CYS A 211 7.21 -1.57 20.08
C CYS A 211 8.51 -0.97 19.55
N SER A 212 9.61 -1.66 19.79
CA SER A 212 10.91 -1.43 19.18
C SER A 212 10.86 -2.09 17.80
N PHE A 213 10.37 -1.34 16.83
CA PHE A 213 10.81 -1.51 15.44
C PHE A 213 12.25 -0.97 15.23
N SER A 214 13.02 -0.81 16.32
CA SER A 214 14.44 -0.48 16.35
C SER A 214 15.27 -1.77 16.41
N GLY A 215 15.20 -2.55 15.34
CA GLY A 215 16.17 -3.62 15.09
C GLY A 215 17.44 -3.11 14.39
N TYR A 216 17.79 -1.83 14.53
CA TYR A 216 19.01 -1.28 13.94
C TYR A 216 19.66 -0.30 14.92
N PRO A 217 20.98 -0.43 15.14
CA PRO A 217 21.72 0.47 16.01
C PRO A 217 21.67 1.89 15.43
N ASP A 218 21.45 2.86 16.30
CA ASP A 218 21.78 4.26 16.04
C ASP A 218 23.28 4.33 15.77
N ILE A 219 23.67 4.37 14.49
CA ILE A 219 25.03 4.73 14.09
C ILE A 219 24.97 6.24 13.81
N PHE A 220 25.51 6.98 14.76
CA PHE A 220 25.96 8.36 14.58
C PHE A 220 27.09 8.43 13.55
#